data_AF-A0A1M6UPG6-F1
#
_entry.id   AF-A0A1M6UPG6-F1
#
_cell.length_a   1.000
_cell.length_b   1.000
_cell.length_c   1.000
_cell.angle_alpha   90.00
_cell.angle_beta   90.00
_cell.angle_gamma   90.00
#
_symmetry.space_group_name_H-M   'P 1'
#
loop_
_entity.id
_entity.type
_entity.pdbx_description
1 polymer ?
#
loop_
_entity_poly.entity_id
_entity_poly.type
_entity_poly.pdbx_seq_one_letter_code
_entity_poly.pdbx_strand_id
1 'polypeptide(L)'
;MFRNDDQPMFNIGVIAELLKVHPETLRIWEKHGLVEPSRRNKQRLYSNNDVKRLQFIHFLINERGLNIAGVLQIITMYPCWNIKNCNGGNAEKGEKVNYSKPCWKEQGTYCYVIEDKADHCSSCPHLKDCQEVN
;
A
#
# COMPACT_ATOMS: atom_id res chain seq x y z
N MET A 1 -14.21 12.90 -14.43
CA MET A 1 -12.87 12.66 -15.03
C MET A 1 -12.24 11.52 -14.24
N PHE A 2 -12.28 10.29 -14.76
CA PHE A 2 -11.73 9.13 -14.08
C PHE A 2 -10.20 9.25 -14.07
N ARG A 3 -9.61 9.57 -12.91
CA ARG A 3 -8.15 9.52 -12.74
C ARG A 3 -7.75 8.05 -12.81
N ASN A 4 -7.16 7.63 -13.92
CA ASN A 4 -6.47 6.34 -13.96
C ASN A 4 -5.22 6.47 -13.09
N ASP A 5 -5.36 6.20 -11.80
CA ASP A 5 -4.28 6.31 -10.81
C ASP A 5 -3.14 5.30 -11.06
N ASP A 6 -3.31 4.36 -12.00
CA ASP A 6 -2.27 3.43 -12.47
C ASP A 6 -1.56 3.92 -13.74
N GLN A 7 -1.91 5.10 -14.26
CA GLN A 7 -1.18 5.71 -15.38
C GLN A 7 0.27 6.03 -14.97
N PRO A 8 1.29 5.49 -15.67
CA PRO A 8 2.70 5.74 -15.33
C PRO A 8 3.12 7.15 -15.74
N MET A 9 3.47 8.00 -14.78
CA MET A 9 3.70 9.44 -14.98
C MET A 9 5.00 9.95 -14.36
N PHE A 10 5.47 9.33 -13.27
CA PHE A 10 6.61 9.86 -12.48
C PHE A 10 7.86 9.03 -12.70
N ASN A 11 9.02 9.67 -12.67
CA ASN A 11 10.31 8.97 -12.66
C ASN A 11 10.77 8.71 -11.21
N ILE A 12 11.78 7.86 -11.04
CA ILE A 12 12.31 7.49 -9.72
C ILE A 12 12.87 8.68 -8.93
N GLY A 13 13.41 9.70 -9.62
CA GLY A 13 14.01 10.88 -9.00
C GLY A 13 12.96 11.73 -8.27
N VAL A 14 11.83 11.98 -8.93
CA VAL A 14 10.69 12.71 -8.33
C VAL A 14 10.20 12.01 -7.07
N ILE A 15 10.12 10.68 -7.09
CA ILE A 15 9.65 9.91 -5.93
C ILE A 15 10.67 9.88 -4.80
N ALA A 16 11.96 9.78 -5.14
CA ALA A 16 13.06 9.83 -4.17
C ALA A 16 13.07 11.16 -3.41
N GLU A 17 12.87 12.28 -4.12
CA GLU A 17 12.77 13.61 -3.53
C GLU A 17 11.52 13.74 -2.64
N LEU A 18 10.36 13.28 -3.13
CA LEU A 18 9.10 13.29 -2.36
C LEU A 18 9.22 12.55 -1.03
N LEU A 19 9.86 11.39 -1.04
CA LEU A 19 10.05 10.54 0.14
C LEU A 19 11.32 10.88 0.93
N LYS A 20 12.14 11.83 0.45
CA LYS A 20 13.43 12.19 1.04
C LYS A 20 14.37 10.98 1.25
N VAL A 21 14.36 10.05 0.30
CA VAL A 21 15.23 8.87 0.29
C VAL A 21 16.16 8.86 -0.91
N HIS A 22 17.24 8.07 -0.84
CA HIS A 22 18.12 7.89 -1.99
C HIS A 22 17.41 7.07 -3.09
N PRO A 23 17.57 7.37 -4.40
CA PRO A 23 16.97 6.58 -5.47
C PRO A 23 17.35 5.09 -5.45
N GLU A 24 18.53 4.76 -4.91
CA GLU A 24 18.95 3.36 -4.72
C GLU A 24 18.06 2.62 -3.71
N THR A 25 17.58 3.31 -2.66
CA THR A 25 16.64 2.73 -1.69
C THR A 25 15.35 2.28 -2.36
N LEU A 26 14.83 3.08 -3.29
CA LEU A 26 13.65 2.70 -4.09
C LEU A 26 13.93 1.50 -5.00
N ARG A 27 15.11 1.41 -5.60
CA ARG A 27 15.53 0.24 -6.40
C ARG A 27 15.67 -1.01 -5.54
N ILE A 28 16.12 -0.89 -4.29
CA ILE A 28 16.17 -1.99 -3.34
C ILE A 28 14.75 -2.47 -3.05
N TRP A 29 13.80 -1.57 -2.81
CA TRP A 29 12.41 -1.94 -2.57
C TRP A 29 11.77 -2.64 -3.78
N GLU A 30 12.02 -2.14 -5.00
CA GLU A 30 11.61 -2.81 -6.25
C GLU A 30 12.21 -4.20 -6.37
N LYS A 31 13.51 -4.35 -6.13
CA LYS A 31 14.22 -5.64 -6.22
C LYS A 31 13.65 -6.70 -5.28
N HIS A 32 13.13 -6.28 -4.13
CA HIS A 32 12.49 -7.17 -3.16
C HIS A 32 10.97 -7.35 -3.40
N GLY A 33 10.43 -6.84 -4.50
CA GLY A 33 9.02 -7.04 -4.87
C GLY A 33 8.03 -6.21 -4.05
N LEU A 34 8.48 -5.16 -3.35
CA LEU A 34 7.58 -4.29 -2.58
C LEU A 34 6.69 -3.44 -3.49
N VAL A 35 7.20 -3.06 -4.66
CA VAL A 35 6.47 -2.30 -5.68
C VAL A 35 6.96 -2.69 -7.08
N GLU A 36 6.04 -2.69 -8.04
CA GLU A 36 6.33 -3.01 -9.44
C GLU A 36 5.97 -1.83 -10.37
N PRO A 37 6.94 -0.96 -10.69
CA PRO A 37 6.72 0.14 -11.61
C PRO A 37 6.58 -0.34 -13.05
N SER A 38 5.81 0.38 -13.84
CA SER A 38 5.67 0.12 -15.26
C SER A 38 6.93 0.55 -16.01
N ARG A 39 7.31 -0.18 -17.07
CA ARG A 39 8.41 0.21 -17.97
C ARG A 39 7.86 0.74 -19.29
N ARG A 40 8.28 1.95 -19.67
CA ARG A 40 7.99 2.55 -20.98
C ARG A 40 9.31 2.93 -21.66
N ASN A 41 9.60 2.34 -22.83
CA ASN A 41 10.82 2.61 -23.61
C ASN A 41 12.10 2.61 -22.76
N LYS A 42 12.32 1.55 -21.97
CA LYS A 42 13.46 1.35 -21.03
C LYS A 42 13.45 2.20 -19.76
N GLN A 43 12.55 3.18 -19.62
CA GLN A 43 12.43 3.98 -18.40
C GLN A 43 11.40 3.36 -17.44
N ARG A 44 11.73 3.34 -16.15
CA ARG A 44 10.79 3.02 -15.07
C ARG A 44 9.94 4.24 -14.78
N LEU A 45 8.62 4.05 -14.84
CA LEU A 45 7.62 5.06 -14.54
C LEU A 45 6.68 4.55 -13.44
N TYR A 46 6.44 5.40 -12.46
CA TYR A 46 5.55 5.16 -11.33
C TYR A 46 4.23 5.85 -11.60
N SER A 47 3.15 5.19 -11.22
CA SER A 47 1.80 5.74 -11.20
C SER A 47 1.48 6.40 -9.86
N ASN A 48 0.36 7.13 -9.76
CA ASN A 48 -0.11 7.66 -8.47
C ASN A 48 -0.28 6.57 -7.42
N ASN A 49 -0.80 5.39 -7.82
CA ASN A 49 -0.94 4.25 -6.93
C ASN A 49 0.43 3.72 -6.47
N ASP A 50 1.44 3.71 -7.34
CA ASP A 50 2.79 3.33 -6.93
C ASP A 50 3.39 4.33 -5.94
N VAL A 51 3.10 5.63 -6.09
CA VAL A 51 3.50 6.64 -5.09
C VAL A 51 2.86 6.35 -3.73
N LYS A 52 1.56 6.07 -3.69
CA LYS A 52 0.85 5.72 -2.45
C LYS A 52 1.43 4.44 -1.82
N ARG A 53 1.74 3.41 -2.62
CA ARG A 53 2.42 2.18 -2.14
C ARG A 53 3.78 2.51 -1.52
N LEU A 54 4.57 3.33 -2.20
CA LEU A 54 5.90 3.73 -1.75
C LEU A 54 5.87 4.59 -0.49
N GLN A 55 4.87 5.47 -0.33
CA GLN A 55 4.63 6.20 0.91
C GLN A 55 4.31 5.25 2.07
N PHE A 56 3.49 4.22 1.82
CA PHE A 56 3.18 3.23 2.83
C PHE A 56 4.41 2.38 3.23
N ILE A 57 5.19 1.93 2.25
CA ILE A 57 6.46 1.23 2.49
C ILE A 57 7.42 2.12 3.30
N HIS A 58 7.58 3.38 2.88
CA HIS A 58 8.43 4.36 3.55
C HIS A 58 8.03 4.52 5.02
N PHE A 59 6.74 4.69 5.28
CA PHE A 59 6.18 4.78 6.62
C PHE A 59 6.54 3.52 7.45
N LEU A 60 6.34 2.32 6.90
CA LEU A 60 6.62 1.06 7.60
C LEU A 60 8.10 0.94 7.99
N ILE A 61 9.01 1.34 7.10
CA ILE A 61 10.45 1.22 7.34
C ILE A 61 10.93 2.32 8.29
N ASN A 62 10.62 3.58 8.00
CA ASN A 62 11.23 4.72 8.69
C ASN A 62 10.50 5.12 9.97
N GLU A 63 9.18 4.98 10.03
CA GLU A 63 8.40 5.36 11.20
C GLU A 63 8.10 4.18 12.13
N ARG A 64 8.00 2.96 11.59
CA ARG A 64 7.78 1.74 12.41
C ARG A 64 9.03 0.89 12.61
N GLY A 65 10.14 1.20 11.94
CA GLY A 65 11.39 0.46 12.10
C GLY A 65 11.35 -0.97 11.53
N LEU A 66 10.42 -1.27 10.62
CA LEU A 66 10.33 -2.59 10.00
C LEU A 66 11.46 -2.78 8.98
N ASN A 67 11.97 -4.01 8.89
CA ASN A 67 12.84 -4.41 7.80
C ASN A 67 12.03 -4.83 6.57
N ILE A 68 12.72 -5.08 5.45
CA ILE A 68 12.09 -5.45 4.17
C ILE A 68 11.19 -6.70 4.30
N ALA A 69 11.60 -7.70 5.08
CA ALA A 69 10.82 -8.92 5.29
C ALA A 69 9.52 -8.64 6.06
N GLY A 70 9.58 -7.80 7.09
CA GLY A 70 8.39 -7.36 7.84
C GLY A 70 7.42 -6.56 6.98
N VAL A 71 7.94 -5.69 6.11
CA VAL A 71 7.11 -4.96 5.14
C VAL A 71 6.41 -5.92 4.17
N LEU A 72 7.12 -6.91 3.62
CA LEU A 72 6.52 -7.93 2.76
C LEU A 72 5.36 -8.64 3.45
N GLN A 73 5.56 -9.09 4.69
CA GLN A 73 4.53 -9.76 5.48
C GLN A 73 3.28 -8.88 5.60
N ILE A 74 3.44 -7.59 5.92
CA ILE A 74 2.30 -6.67 6.03
C ILE A 74 1.61 -6.46 4.69
N ILE A 75 2.37 -6.28 3.61
CA ILE A 75 1.84 -6.09 2.26
C ILE A 75 0.98 -7.29 1.82
N THR A 76 1.37 -8.53 2.16
CA THR A 76 0.56 -9.72 1.81
C THR A 76 -0.84 -9.74 2.43
N MET A 77 -1.07 -8.97 3.50
CA MET A 77 -2.39 -8.81 4.11
C MET A 77 -3.33 -7.91 3.28
N TYR A 78 -2.83 -7.27 2.23
CA TYR A 78 -3.59 -6.44 1.30
C TYR A 78 -3.73 -7.16 -0.05
N PRO A 79 -4.77 -7.99 -0.26
CA PRO A 79 -4.90 -8.80 -1.47
C PRO A 79 -4.94 -7.98 -2.76
N CYS A 80 -5.40 -6.72 -2.68
CA CYS A 80 -5.43 -5.81 -3.82
C CYS A 80 -4.14 -5.00 -4.04
N TRP A 81 -3.06 -5.27 -3.29
CA TRP A 81 -1.81 -4.50 -3.35
C TRP A 81 -1.29 -4.35 -4.77
N ASN A 82 -1.22 -5.44 -5.54
CA ASN A 82 -0.69 -5.45 -6.91
C ASN A 82 -1.78 -5.29 -7.99
N ILE A 83 -3.06 -5.17 -7.62
CA ILE A 83 -4.16 -5.04 -8.59
C ILE A 83 -4.12 -3.64 -9.22
N LYS A 84 -4.00 -3.59 -10.55
CA LYS A 84 -4.15 -2.35 -11.34
C LYS A 84 -5.62 -1.97 -11.41
N ASN A 85 -5.91 -0.67 -11.38
CA ASN A 85 -7.24 -0.06 -11.28
C ASN A 85 -8.02 -0.48 -10.03
N CYS A 86 -7.31 -0.81 -8.93
CA CYS A 86 -7.99 -1.03 -7.65
C CYS A 86 -8.69 0.28 -7.23
N ASN A 87 -10.01 0.26 -7.08
CA ASN A 87 -10.77 1.46 -6.73
C ASN A 87 -10.62 1.87 -5.25
N GLY A 88 -9.99 1.02 -4.42
CA GLY A 88 -9.90 1.24 -2.97
C GLY A 88 -11.24 1.06 -2.26
N GLY A 89 -11.17 0.70 -0.98
CA GLY A 89 -12.33 0.33 -0.18
C GLY A 89 -12.89 1.50 0.63
N ASN A 90 -13.72 2.34 -0.02
CA ASN A 90 -14.78 3.15 0.61
C ASN A 90 -15.83 3.58 -0.44
N ALA A 91 -16.10 2.73 -1.44
CA ALA A 91 -17.20 2.98 -2.36
C ALA A 91 -18.51 2.51 -1.72
N GLU A 92 -19.48 3.40 -1.50
CA GLU A 92 -20.85 3.05 -1.07
C GLU A 92 -21.56 2.08 -2.05
N LYS A 93 -21.00 1.89 -3.25
CA LYS A 93 -21.55 1.07 -4.35
C LYS A 93 -20.56 0.04 -4.93
N GLY A 94 -19.42 -0.18 -4.30
CA GLY A 94 -18.44 -1.19 -4.74
C GLY A 94 -18.28 -2.28 -3.69
N GLU A 95 -18.05 -3.53 -4.13
CA GLU A 95 -17.66 -4.61 -3.21
C GLU A 95 -16.49 -4.14 -2.35
N LYS A 96 -16.63 -4.29 -1.03
CA LYS A 96 -15.56 -3.99 -0.08
C LYS A 96 -14.37 -4.88 -0.44
N VAL A 97 -13.36 -4.30 -1.10
CA VAL A 97 -12.16 -5.04 -1.57
C VAL A 97 -11.34 -5.57 -0.38
N ASN A 98 -11.66 -5.16 0.85
CA ASN A 98 -11.07 -5.71 2.06
C ASN A 98 -12.07 -5.61 3.23
N TYR A 99 -12.67 -6.74 3.61
CA TYR A 99 -13.62 -6.82 4.73
C TYR A 99 -12.94 -6.72 6.09
N SER A 100 -11.62 -6.95 6.17
CA SER A 100 -10.91 -7.11 7.45
C SER A 100 -9.85 -6.04 7.71
N LYS A 101 -9.47 -5.23 6.71
CA LYS A 101 -8.54 -4.10 6.89
C LYS A 101 -8.95 -2.90 6.02
N PRO A 102 -8.70 -1.66 6.47
CA PRO A 102 -8.89 -0.49 5.62
C PRO A 102 -7.98 -0.51 4.40
N CYS A 103 -8.34 0.26 3.38
CA CYS A 103 -7.56 0.34 2.16
C CYS A 103 -6.20 1.02 2.41
N TRP A 104 -5.10 0.41 1.92
CA TRP A 104 -3.75 1.00 1.95
C TRP A 104 -3.64 2.39 1.28
N LYS A 105 -4.67 2.83 0.55
CA LYS A 105 -4.76 4.14 -0.10
C LYS A 105 -5.17 5.28 0.85
N GLU A 106 -5.68 4.97 2.04
CA GLU A 106 -6.09 5.97 3.03
C GLU A 106 -5.02 6.13 4.11
N GLN A 107 -4.53 7.36 4.33
CA GLN A 107 -3.55 7.66 5.38
C GLN A 107 -4.18 7.41 6.76
N GLY A 108 -3.43 6.76 7.66
CA GLY A 108 -3.86 6.51 9.05
C GLY A 108 -4.70 5.25 9.26
N THR A 109 -5.01 4.49 8.21
CA THR A 109 -5.94 3.35 8.28
C THR A 109 -5.24 1.97 8.35
N TYR A 110 -3.97 1.97 8.69
CA TYR A 110 -3.07 0.84 8.58
C TYR A 110 -3.00 0.00 9.87
N CYS A 111 -3.39 -1.27 9.82
CA CYS A 111 -3.26 -2.20 10.95
C CYS A 111 -1.91 -2.91 10.93
N TYR A 112 -1.02 -2.55 11.86
CA TYR A 112 0.35 -3.10 11.99
C TYR A 112 0.46 -4.36 12.80
N VAL A 113 -0.57 -4.66 13.59
CA VAL A 113 -0.47 -5.74 14.54
C VAL A 113 -0.67 -7.06 13.81
N ILE A 114 0.27 -7.99 13.98
CA ILE A 114 0.10 -9.39 13.59
C ILE A 114 -0.58 -10.06 14.79
N GLU A 115 -1.78 -9.60 15.13
CA GLU A 115 -2.62 -10.18 16.18
C GLU A 115 -3.79 -10.90 15.52
N ASP A 116 -4.27 -11.97 16.17
CA ASP A 116 -5.41 -12.75 15.70
C ASP A 116 -6.66 -11.87 15.53
N LYS A 117 -7.62 -12.33 14.71
CA LYS A 117 -8.84 -11.56 14.37
C LYS A 117 -9.58 -10.95 15.57
N ALA A 118 -9.48 -11.58 16.75
CA ALA A 118 -10.14 -11.13 17.97
C ALA A 118 -9.59 -9.78 18.48
N ASP A 119 -8.28 -9.57 18.47
CA ASP A 119 -7.68 -8.35 19.05
C ASP A 119 -7.86 -7.11 18.15
N HIS A 120 -7.99 -7.32 16.84
CA HIS A 120 -8.30 -6.28 15.85
C HIS A 120 -9.71 -5.68 16.04
N CYS A 121 -10.66 -6.47 16.53
CA CYS A 121 -12.03 -6.01 16.77
C CYS A 121 -12.11 -4.95 17.87
N SER A 122 -11.32 -5.14 18.94
CA SER A 122 -11.34 -4.24 20.09
C SER A 122 -10.59 -2.91 19.90
N SER A 123 -9.62 -2.86 18.98
CA SER A 123 -8.64 -1.77 18.93
C SER A 123 -8.64 -0.95 17.62
N CYS A 124 -9.28 -1.44 16.56
CA CYS A 124 -9.28 -0.77 15.25
C CYS A 124 -10.55 0.09 15.04
N PRO A 125 -10.44 1.44 14.97
CA PRO A 125 -11.58 2.34 14.74
C PRO A 125 -12.33 2.14 13.43
N HIS A 126 -11.78 1.33 12.52
CA HIS A 126 -12.32 1.06 11.19
C HIS A 126 -12.98 -0.31 11.06
N LEU A 127 -12.87 -1.19 12.07
CA LEU A 127 -13.62 -2.45 12.12
C LEU A 127 -15.05 -2.16 12.63
N LYS A 128 -15.89 -1.57 11.78
CA LYS A 128 -17.25 -1.15 12.19
C LYS A 128 -18.22 -2.31 12.42
N ASP A 129 -17.95 -3.48 11.85
CA ASP A 129 -18.79 -4.67 11.97
C ASP A 129 -17.93 -5.89 12.33
N CYS A 130 -17.69 -6.09 13.63
CA CYS A 130 -17.22 -7.39 14.11
C CYS A 130 -18.39 -8.37 14.12
N GLN A 131 -18.71 -8.94 12.97
CA GLN A 131 -19.60 -10.09 12.97
C GLN A 131 -18.76 -11.31 13.31
N GLU A 132 -18.99 -11.86 14.50
CA GLU A 132 -18.57 -13.22 14.85
C GLU A 132 -19.12 -14.14 13.78
N VAL A 133 -18.22 -14.68 12.95
CA VAL A 133 -18.57 -15.74 12.00
C VAL A 133 -18.71 -16.99 12.85
N ASN A 134 -19.95 -17.37 13.15
CA ASN A 134 -20.31 -18.71 13.64
C ASN A 134 -19.86 -19.79 12.65
#